data_AF-A0A3P9N7D5-F1
#
_entry.id   AF-A0A3P9N7D5-F1
#
_cell.length_a   1.000
_cell.length_b   1.000
_cell.length_c   1.000
_cell.angle_alpha   90.00
_cell.angle_beta   90.00
_cell.angle_gamma   90.00
#
_symmetry.space_group_name_H-M   'P 1'
#
loop_
_entity.id
_entity.type
_entity.pdbx_description
1 polymer ?
#
loop_
_entity_poly.entity_id
_entity_poly.type
_entity_poly.pdbx_seq_one_letter_code
_entity_poly.pdbx_strand_id
1 'polypeptide(L)'
;MLSLMLASFLPLLLLCRISLCQYSSDQCSWKGSGLTHEGHTRDVEQVYLRCSQGSLEWLYPTGAIIVNLRPNTLSPAAARLSVCIKPSKDSTGTNIYLDRNGKLRLLLREQDQAEGKVHCFSIREGALFIEAVPHTDISRRITAFQYELVSDRLRAEAQSPGAPCQPCSDAEMLLAVCTNDFVARGTIKTVGPEEDHASVSVEISRLYRQKTHVFVSGGVRVRSWTGNIKMPLQCGVKSGEGEFLFTGTVRFGEAWMGCAPRYKDFLRLYHEAQLQGTNPCHVETD
;
A
#
# COMPACT_ATOMS: atom_id res chain seq x y z
N MET A 1 40.09 27.41 42.42
CA MET A 1 39.83 27.48 40.97
C MET A 1 39.02 26.31 40.40
N LEU A 2 38.69 25.27 41.18
CA LEU A 2 37.87 24.14 40.71
C LEU A 2 36.34 24.43 40.68
N SER A 3 35.87 25.42 41.45
CA SER A 3 34.43 25.69 41.62
C SER A 3 33.81 26.56 40.50
N LEU A 4 34.62 27.39 39.81
CA LEU A 4 34.13 28.22 38.70
C LEU A 4 33.92 27.43 37.40
N MET A 5 34.63 26.30 37.23
CA MET A 5 34.53 25.49 36.02
C MET A 5 33.22 24.68 36.01
N LEU A 6 32.78 24.17 37.17
CA LEU A 6 31.55 23.38 37.29
C LEU A 6 30.26 24.19 37.02
N ALA A 7 30.25 25.49 37.32
CA ALA A 7 29.08 26.35 37.09
C ALA A 7 28.80 26.62 35.59
N SER A 8 29.82 26.48 34.73
CA SER A 8 29.68 26.69 33.28
C SER A 8 29.16 25.47 32.51
N PHE A 9 29.27 24.26 33.09
CA PHE A 9 28.81 23.03 32.44
C PHE A 9 27.33 22.74 32.65
N LEU A 10 26.70 23.26 33.72
CA LEU A 10 25.26 23.11 33.95
C LEU A 10 24.37 23.73 32.86
N PRO A 11 24.58 24.99 32.40
CA PRO A 11 23.74 25.56 31.35
C PRO A 11 23.97 24.85 29.99
N LEU A 12 25.19 24.33 29.75
CA LEU A 12 25.51 23.56 28.54
C LEU A 12 24.81 22.20 28.51
N LEU A 13 24.73 21.51 29.66
CA LEU A 13 23.98 20.27 29.83
C LEU A 13 22.46 20.48 29.71
N LEU A 14 21.94 21.63 30.18
CA LEU A 14 20.53 22.02 30.01
C LEU A 14 20.18 22.41 28.56
N LEU A 15 21.08 23.07 27.83
CA LEU A 15 20.91 23.36 26.39
C LEU A 15 20.99 22.09 25.52
N CYS A 16 21.85 21.12 25.88
CA CYS A 16 21.90 19.82 25.22
C CYS A 16 20.63 18.96 25.45
N ARG A 17 19.91 19.16 26.57
CA ARG A 17 18.64 18.45 26.85
C ARG A 17 17.46 18.97 26.03
N ILE A 18 17.53 20.19 25.51
CA ILE A 18 16.49 20.79 24.64
C ILE A 18 16.72 20.39 23.16
N SER A 19 17.93 19.93 22.83
CA SER A 19 18.24 19.30 21.55
C SER A 19 18.01 17.78 21.61
N LEU A 20 16.87 17.36 22.17
CA LEU A 20 16.25 16.13 21.72
C LEU A 20 15.74 16.39 20.31
N CYS A 21 16.66 16.36 19.33
CA CYS A 21 16.29 16.00 17.98
C CYS A 21 15.57 14.66 18.11
N GLN A 22 14.23 14.69 18.16
CA GLN A 22 13.40 13.57 17.80
C GLN A 22 13.57 13.36 16.29
N TYR A 23 14.79 13.05 15.84
CA TYR A 23 15.04 12.53 14.51
C TYR A 23 14.73 11.05 14.56
N SER A 24 13.45 10.76 14.79
CA SER A 24 12.88 9.44 14.70
C SER A 24 11.42 9.65 14.35
N SER A 25 11.14 9.74 13.06
CA SER A 25 9.86 9.27 12.58
C SER A 25 9.99 9.02 11.09
N ASP A 26 10.18 7.76 10.72
CA ASP A 26 9.78 7.26 9.41
C ASP A 26 8.27 7.47 9.28
N GLN A 27 7.84 8.71 9.04
CA GLN A 27 6.44 9.05 8.83
C GLN A 27 6.08 8.56 7.44
N CYS A 28 5.76 7.29 7.34
CA CYS A 28 5.15 6.72 6.14
C CYS A 28 3.86 7.46 5.80
N SER A 29 3.19 8.03 6.80
CA SER A 29 1.98 8.82 6.63
C SER A 29 2.14 10.24 7.13
N TRP A 30 1.58 11.19 6.40
CA TRP A 30 1.54 12.60 6.79
C TRP A 30 0.11 13.07 6.98
N LYS A 31 -0.09 13.89 8.01
CA LYS A 31 -1.35 14.57 8.30
C LYS A 31 -1.06 16.02 8.63
N GLY A 32 -1.69 16.94 7.90
CA GLY A 32 -1.50 18.37 8.09
C GLY A 32 -2.78 19.17 7.87
N SER A 33 -2.72 20.48 8.14
CA SER A 33 -3.83 21.41 7.97
C SER A 33 -3.37 22.64 7.17
N GLY A 34 -4.13 23.07 6.17
CA GLY A 34 -3.86 24.32 5.45
C GLY A 34 -4.20 25.57 6.26
N LEU A 35 -4.85 25.44 7.42
CA LEU A 35 -5.19 26.56 8.31
C LEU A 35 -4.07 26.94 9.28
N THR A 36 -3.04 26.10 9.42
CA THR A 36 -1.94 26.36 10.36
C THR A 36 -0.81 27.19 9.76
N HIS A 37 -0.88 27.54 8.48
CA HIS A 37 0.10 28.39 7.81
C HIS A 37 -0.18 29.88 8.07
N GLU A 38 0.86 30.62 8.44
CA GLU A 38 0.79 32.08 8.52
C GLU A 38 0.62 32.64 7.09
N GLY A 39 -0.56 33.19 6.79
CA GLY A 39 -1.00 33.61 5.44
C GLY A 39 -0.17 34.70 4.74
N HIS A 40 0.99 35.07 5.30
CA HIS A 40 1.93 36.04 4.75
C HIS A 40 3.09 35.41 3.99
N THR A 41 3.28 34.09 4.08
CA THR A 41 4.29 33.36 3.32
C THR A 41 3.59 32.57 2.23
N ARG A 42 3.89 32.85 0.95
CA ARG A 42 3.42 32.04 -0.18
C ARG A 42 4.25 30.75 -0.28
N ASP A 43 4.53 30.14 0.86
CA ASP A 43 5.46 29.04 0.95
C ASP A 43 4.72 27.74 0.65
N VAL A 44 5.29 26.96 -0.26
CA VAL A 44 4.79 25.62 -0.62
C VAL A 44 5.42 24.62 0.35
N GLU A 45 4.61 24.01 1.20
CA GLU A 45 5.11 23.07 2.21
C GLU A 45 5.71 21.83 1.54
N GLN A 46 6.89 21.42 1.99
CA GLN A 46 7.59 20.24 1.49
C GLN A 46 7.38 19.06 2.41
N VAL A 47 6.69 18.03 1.94
CA VAL A 47 6.44 16.77 2.64
C VAL A 47 7.36 15.68 2.08
N TYR A 48 8.07 14.96 2.94
CA TYR A 48 9.00 13.90 2.53
C TYR A 48 8.60 12.57 3.16
N LEU A 49 8.18 11.60 2.35
CA LEU A 49 7.80 10.26 2.82
C LEU A 49 8.74 9.22 2.21
N ARG A 50 9.37 8.41 3.07
CA ARG A 50 10.45 7.47 2.69
C ARG A 50 10.07 6.00 2.77
N CYS A 51 8.78 5.68 2.74
CA CYS A 51 8.29 4.32 2.88
C CYS A 51 7.84 3.71 1.56
N SER A 52 7.73 2.38 1.52
CA SER A 52 7.16 1.65 0.37
C SER A 52 5.64 1.80 0.29
N GLN A 53 4.98 2.20 1.37
CA GLN A 53 3.54 2.46 1.40
C GLN A 53 3.20 3.42 2.54
N GLY A 54 2.08 4.12 2.43
CA GLY A 54 1.56 4.98 3.48
C GLY A 54 0.36 5.81 3.03
N SER A 55 0.09 6.91 3.72
CA SER A 55 -1.08 7.76 3.44
C SER A 55 -0.80 9.25 3.61
N LEU A 56 -1.59 10.07 2.95
CA LEU A 56 -1.60 11.51 3.10
C LEU A 56 -3.01 11.96 3.46
N GLU A 57 -3.13 12.83 4.45
CA GLU A 57 -4.39 13.50 4.81
C GLU A 57 -4.14 15.00 5.03
N TRP A 58 -4.67 15.83 4.14
CA TRP A 58 -4.58 17.28 4.23
C TRP A 58 -5.95 17.88 4.53
N LEU A 59 -6.10 18.39 5.75
CA LEU A 59 -7.32 19.05 6.21
C LEU A 59 -7.33 20.51 5.76
N TYR A 60 -8.47 20.99 5.27
CA TYR A 60 -8.66 22.40 4.86
C TYR A 60 -7.51 22.88 3.94
N PRO A 61 -7.34 22.25 2.77
CA PRO A 61 -6.22 22.54 1.89
C PRO A 61 -6.22 24.02 1.47
N THR A 62 -5.06 24.67 1.62
CA THR A 62 -4.82 26.09 1.28
C THR A 62 -3.46 26.22 0.61
N GLY A 63 -3.37 26.95 -0.50
CA GLY A 63 -2.10 27.09 -1.25
C GLY A 63 -1.72 25.78 -1.94
N ALA A 64 -0.50 25.29 -1.71
CA ALA A 64 -0.04 24.03 -2.28
C ALA A 64 0.99 23.33 -1.38
N ILE A 65 1.12 22.02 -1.56
CA ILE A 65 2.18 21.20 -0.94
C ILE A 65 2.91 20.37 -2.01
N ILE A 66 4.20 20.10 -1.79
CA ILE A 66 4.99 19.18 -2.62
C ILE A 66 5.31 17.94 -1.80
N VAL A 67 4.88 16.78 -2.28
CA VAL A 67 5.06 15.49 -1.62
C VAL A 67 6.11 14.68 -2.38
N ASN A 68 7.24 14.47 -1.72
CA ASN A 68 8.36 13.71 -2.21
C ASN A 68 8.28 12.26 -1.69
N LEU A 69 7.86 11.35 -2.57
CA LEU A 69 7.77 9.92 -2.30
C LEU A 69 9.07 9.23 -2.74
N ARG A 70 9.79 8.60 -1.81
CA ARG A 70 11.05 7.90 -2.10
C ARG A 70 11.12 6.55 -1.37
N PRO A 71 11.81 5.54 -1.91
CA PRO A 71 12.10 4.33 -1.16
C PRO A 71 13.10 4.63 -0.04
N ASN A 72 13.04 3.83 1.03
CA ASN A 72 13.99 3.96 2.15
C ASN A 72 15.41 3.53 1.76
N THR A 73 15.55 2.70 0.73
CA THR A 73 16.84 2.17 0.27
C THR A 73 17.28 2.80 -1.04
N LEU A 74 18.52 3.30 -1.05
CA LEU A 74 19.18 3.80 -2.26
C LEU A 74 19.77 2.62 -3.02
N SER A 75 19.01 2.05 -3.96
CA SER A 75 19.50 1.00 -4.86
C SER A 75 19.27 1.40 -6.32
N PRO A 76 20.06 0.90 -7.30
CA PRO A 76 19.79 1.11 -8.72
C PRO A 76 18.39 0.60 -9.14
N ALA A 77 17.85 -0.38 -8.42
CA ALA A 77 16.49 -0.89 -8.62
C ALA A 77 15.42 0.13 -8.23
N ALA A 78 15.71 1.07 -7.32
CA ALA A 78 14.80 2.16 -6.96
C ALA A 78 14.40 3.01 -8.17
N ALA A 79 15.28 3.15 -9.17
CA ALA A 79 14.99 3.89 -10.39
C ALA A 79 14.04 3.14 -11.35
N ARG A 80 13.63 1.91 -11.03
CA ARG A 80 12.64 1.10 -11.77
C ARG A 80 11.38 0.87 -10.93
N LEU A 81 11.08 1.81 -10.04
CA LEU A 81 9.86 1.82 -9.26
C LEU A 81 8.85 2.76 -9.91
N SER A 82 7.59 2.35 -9.83
CA SER A 82 6.43 3.18 -10.03
C SER A 82 5.86 3.56 -8.67
N VAL A 83 5.34 4.77 -8.58
CA VAL A 83 4.51 5.25 -7.49
C VAL A 83 3.07 5.08 -7.93
N CYS A 84 2.26 4.43 -7.11
CA CYS A 84 0.82 4.34 -7.29
C CYS A 84 0.13 5.07 -6.15
N ILE A 85 -0.87 5.90 -6.47
CA ILE A 85 -1.74 6.56 -5.49
C ILE A 85 -3.18 6.10 -5.68
N LYS A 86 -3.92 6.00 -4.58
CA LYS A 86 -5.36 5.75 -4.57
C LYS A 86 -6.05 6.82 -3.73
N PRO A 87 -6.80 7.75 -4.33
CA PRO A 87 -7.55 8.76 -3.59
C PRO A 87 -8.65 8.09 -2.76
N SER A 88 -8.94 8.69 -1.61
CA SER A 88 -10.16 8.38 -0.86
C SER A 88 -11.37 8.85 -1.67
N LYS A 89 -12.48 8.13 -1.58
CA LYS A 89 -13.74 8.55 -2.23
C LYS A 89 -14.27 9.89 -1.72
N ASP A 90 -13.90 10.24 -0.48
CA ASP A 90 -14.26 11.51 0.17
C ASP A 90 -13.19 12.60 -0.05
N SER A 91 -12.15 12.33 -0.85
CA SER A 91 -11.07 13.28 -1.12
C SER A 91 -11.56 14.44 -1.97
N THR A 92 -11.38 15.66 -1.49
CA THR A 92 -11.88 16.89 -2.10
C THR A 92 -10.95 18.08 -1.84
N GLY A 93 -11.13 19.15 -2.61
CA GLY A 93 -10.50 20.45 -2.41
C GLY A 93 -9.13 20.64 -3.05
N THR A 94 -8.63 19.68 -3.84
CA THR A 94 -7.33 19.83 -4.52
C THR A 94 -7.27 19.24 -5.92
N ASN A 95 -6.33 19.75 -6.72
CA ASN A 95 -5.83 19.09 -7.91
C ASN A 95 -4.44 18.50 -7.61
N ILE A 96 -4.15 17.34 -8.19
CA ILE A 96 -2.88 16.64 -8.02
C ILE A 96 -2.11 16.68 -9.36
N TYR A 97 -0.89 17.19 -9.31
CA TYR A 97 0.02 17.29 -10.44
C TYR A 97 1.30 16.52 -10.15
N LEU A 98 2.01 16.15 -11.21
CA LEU A 98 3.39 15.70 -11.15
C LEU A 98 4.29 16.90 -11.41
N ASP A 99 5.19 17.18 -10.48
CA ASP A 99 6.23 18.20 -10.61
C ASP A 99 7.57 17.57 -10.96
N ARG A 100 8.08 17.94 -12.13
CA ARG A 100 9.45 17.63 -12.55
C ARG A 100 10.19 18.90 -12.92
N ASN A 101 11.13 19.32 -12.07
CA ASN A 101 11.96 20.50 -12.28
C ASN A 101 11.10 21.77 -12.52
N GLY A 102 10.00 21.94 -11.79
CA GLY A 102 9.09 23.08 -11.92
C GLY A 102 8.10 22.96 -13.08
N LYS A 103 8.10 21.86 -13.84
CA LYS A 103 7.10 21.59 -14.87
C LYS A 103 5.99 20.72 -14.31
N LEU A 104 4.79 21.29 -14.22
CA LEU A 104 3.62 20.62 -13.70
C LEU A 104 2.86 19.89 -14.82
N ARG A 105 2.56 18.60 -14.61
CA ARG A 105 1.65 17.81 -15.43
C ARG A 105 0.49 17.33 -14.57
N LEU A 106 -0.73 17.69 -14.93
CA LEU A 106 -1.92 17.22 -14.22
C LEU A 106 -1.97 15.68 -14.18
N LEU A 107 -2.14 15.13 -12.98
CA LEU A 107 -2.30 13.69 -12.74
C LEU A 107 -3.75 13.35 -12.44
N LEU A 108 -4.40 14.14 -11.56
CA LEU A 108 -5.76 13.89 -11.11
C LEU A 108 -6.46 15.20 -10.75
N ARG A 109 -7.68 15.39 -11.26
CA ARG A 109 -8.51 16.56 -10.92
C ARG A 109 -9.36 16.27 -9.70
N GLU A 110 -9.80 17.31 -9.00
CA GLU A 110 -10.70 17.19 -7.84
C GLU A 110 -11.91 16.29 -8.12
N GLN A 111 -12.61 16.51 -9.23
CA GLN A 111 -13.82 15.76 -9.57
C GLN A 111 -13.58 14.27 -9.85
N ASP A 112 -12.37 13.90 -10.30
CA ASP A 112 -12.03 12.53 -10.68
C ASP A 112 -11.57 11.72 -9.44
N GLN A 113 -11.23 12.39 -8.32
CA GLN A 113 -10.75 11.72 -7.11
C GLN A 113 -11.80 10.80 -6.48
N ALA A 114 -13.08 11.16 -6.58
CA ALA A 114 -14.19 10.39 -6.02
C ALA A 114 -14.34 8.99 -6.64
N GLU A 115 -13.80 8.76 -7.83
CA GLU A 115 -13.77 7.43 -8.45
C GLU A 115 -12.92 6.43 -7.65
N GLY A 116 -11.97 6.89 -6.84
CA GLY A 116 -11.13 6.01 -6.02
C GLY A 116 -10.20 5.10 -6.84
N LYS A 117 -9.95 5.43 -8.12
CA LYS A 117 -9.12 4.65 -9.03
C LYS A 117 -7.64 4.80 -8.69
N VAL A 118 -6.87 3.74 -8.94
CA VAL A 118 -5.43 3.74 -8.71
C VAL A 118 -4.73 4.41 -9.90
N HIS A 119 -3.91 5.42 -9.62
CA HIS A 119 -3.09 6.10 -10.62
C HIS A 119 -1.62 5.83 -10.38
N CYS A 120 -0.92 5.29 -11.37
CA CYS A 120 0.49 4.93 -11.26
C CYS A 120 1.37 5.68 -12.26
N PHE A 121 2.49 6.22 -11.79
CA PHE A 121 3.50 6.92 -12.57
C PHE A 121 4.89 6.44 -12.20
N SER A 122 5.86 6.59 -13.09
CA SER A 122 7.25 6.22 -12.78
C SER A 122 7.81 7.18 -11.74
N ILE A 123 8.59 6.69 -10.78
CA ILE A 123 9.25 7.53 -9.77
C ILE A 123 10.17 8.60 -10.39
N ARG A 124 10.58 8.42 -11.65
CA ARG A 124 11.38 9.39 -12.42
C ARG A 124 10.57 10.58 -12.94
N GLU A 125 9.26 10.50 -12.90
CA GLU A 125 8.36 11.57 -13.33
C GLU A 125 8.27 12.70 -12.32
N GLY A 126 8.77 12.53 -11.09
CA GLY A 126 8.94 13.61 -10.13
C GLY A 126 8.11 13.47 -8.86
N ALA A 127 7.94 14.58 -8.16
CA ALA A 127 7.16 14.68 -6.92
C ALA A 127 5.68 14.95 -7.22
N LEU A 128 4.82 14.77 -6.23
CA LEU A 128 3.42 15.21 -6.34
C LEU A 128 3.32 16.67 -5.90
N PHE A 129 2.79 17.54 -6.75
CA PHE A 129 2.40 18.90 -6.40
C PHE A 129 0.88 18.92 -6.23
N ILE A 130 0.41 19.25 -5.03
CA ILE A 130 -1.01 19.21 -4.68
C ILE A 130 -1.44 20.64 -4.40
N GLU A 131 -2.35 21.13 -5.22
CA GLU A 131 -2.81 22.53 -5.20
C GLU A 131 -4.25 22.59 -4.70
N ALA A 132 -4.51 23.46 -3.74
CA ALA A 132 -5.86 23.72 -3.24
C ALA A 132 -6.72 24.42 -4.32
N VAL A 133 -7.93 23.92 -4.52
CA VAL A 133 -8.91 24.55 -5.41
C VAL A 133 -9.53 25.76 -4.67
N PRO A 134 -9.51 26.97 -5.29
CA PRO A 134 -10.13 28.15 -4.69
C PRO A 134 -11.62 27.91 -4.43
N HIS A 135 -12.06 28.21 -3.22
CA HIS A 135 -13.45 28.08 -2.81
C HIS A 135 -13.82 29.24 -1.89
N THR A 136 -15.10 29.61 -1.87
CA THR A 136 -15.62 30.77 -1.13
C THR A 136 -16.38 30.38 0.14
N ASP A 137 -16.59 29.08 0.37
CA ASP A 137 -17.29 28.54 1.53
C ASP A 137 -16.30 28.13 2.63
N ILE A 138 -16.82 27.94 3.85
CA ILE A 138 -16.05 27.42 4.99
C ILE A 138 -16.24 25.90 5.15
N SER A 139 -16.60 25.21 4.06
CA SER A 139 -16.92 23.79 4.12
C SER A 139 -15.68 22.97 4.45
N ARG A 140 -15.89 21.88 5.20
CA ARG A 140 -14.81 20.96 5.52
C ARG A 140 -14.41 20.20 4.26
N ARG A 141 -13.18 20.41 3.80
CA ARG A 141 -12.55 19.68 2.70
C ARG A 141 -11.34 18.93 3.21
N ILE A 142 -11.16 17.73 2.68
CA ILE A 142 -10.05 16.85 3.06
C ILE A 142 -9.51 16.25 1.78
N THR A 143 -8.23 16.50 1.48
CA THR A 143 -7.54 15.75 0.44
C THR A 143 -6.87 14.56 1.09
N ALA A 144 -7.24 13.35 0.68
CA ALA A 144 -6.71 12.13 1.26
C ALA A 144 -6.45 11.07 0.19
N PHE A 145 -5.27 10.44 0.27
CA PHE A 145 -4.95 9.29 -0.58
C PHE A 145 -3.97 8.35 0.12
N GLN A 146 -3.95 7.10 -0.33
CA GLN A 146 -2.91 6.12 0.00
C GLN A 146 -1.89 6.09 -1.12
N TYR A 147 -0.63 5.77 -0.82
CA TYR A 147 0.41 5.55 -1.81
C TYR A 147 1.14 4.23 -1.57
N GLU A 148 1.63 3.64 -2.65
CA GLU A 148 2.48 2.45 -2.66
C GLU A 148 3.56 2.56 -3.74
N LEU A 149 4.76 2.08 -3.43
CA LEU A 149 5.87 1.92 -4.36
C LEU A 149 5.90 0.49 -4.89
N VAL A 150 5.89 0.34 -6.21
CA VAL A 150 5.86 -0.96 -6.87
C VAL A 150 6.94 -1.08 -7.92
N SER A 151 7.45 -2.29 -8.12
CA SER A 151 8.40 -2.57 -9.21
C SER A 151 7.72 -2.42 -10.57
N ASP A 152 8.37 -1.73 -11.50
CA ASP A 152 7.90 -1.59 -12.88
C ASP A 152 7.68 -2.94 -13.57
N ARG A 153 8.45 -3.97 -13.19
CA ARG A 153 8.27 -5.35 -13.70
C ARG A 153 6.93 -5.94 -13.25
N LEU A 154 6.66 -5.89 -11.95
CA LEU A 154 5.40 -6.39 -11.38
C LEU A 154 4.20 -5.60 -11.91
N ARG A 155 4.38 -4.30 -12.19
CA ARG A 155 3.37 -3.47 -12.86
C ARG A 155 3.13 -3.93 -14.30
N ALA A 156 4.18 -4.14 -15.08
CA ALA A 156 4.07 -4.59 -16.47
C ALA A 156 3.47 -6.00 -16.58
N GLU A 157 3.79 -6.88 -15.63
CA GLU A 157 3.22 -8.24 -15.53
C GLU A 157 1.73 -8.18 -15.15
N ALA A 158 1.33 -7.34 -14.19
CA ALA A 158 -0.07 -7.15 -13.81
C ALA A 158 -0.92 -6.44 -14.91
N GLN A 159 -0.29 -5.65 -15.77
CA GLN A 159 -0.91 -4.94 -16.88
C GLN A 159 -0.82 -5.69 -18.22
N SER A 160 -0.18 -6.87 -18.25
CA SER A 160 -0.04 -7.69 -19.45
C SER A 160 -1.36 -8.41 -19.78
N PRO A 161 -1.90 -8.31 -21.02
CA PRO A 161 -3.14 -8.96 -21.42
C PRO A 161 -3.11 -10.50 -21.40
N GLY A 162 -1.92 -11.12 -21.43
CA GLY A 162 -1.74 -12.57 -21.63
C GLY A 162 -1.31 -13.39 -20.40
N ALA A 163 -0.95 -12.74 -19.29
CA ALA A 163 -0.46 -13.39 -18.06
C ALA A 163 -1.47 -13.62 -16.90
N PRO A 164 -2.66 -13.00 -16.82
CA PRO A 164 -3.36 -12.86 -15.53
C PRO A 164 -4.08 -14.12 -15.03
N CYS A 165 -4.28 -15.12 -15.89
CA CYS A 165 -5.15 -16.25 -15.61
C CYS A 165 -4.48 -17.61 -15.82
N GLN A 166 -3.17 -17.61 -16.08
CA GLN A 166 -2.43 -18.86 -16.19
C GLN A 166 -2.32 -19.50 -14.79
N PRO A 167 -2.63 -20.80 -14.64
CA PRO A 167 -2.37 -21.50 -13.40
C PRO A 167 -0.90 -21.39 -13.02
N CYS A 168 -0.62 -21.13 -11.74
CA CYS A 168 0.74 -21.09 -11.24
C CYS A 168 1.44 -22.43 -11.46
N SER A 169 2.71 -22.38 -11.88
CA SER A 169 3.61 -23.52 -11.89
C SER A 169 3.92 -24.02 -10.48
N ASP A 170 4.45 -25.23 -10.36
CA ASP A 170 4.80 -25.83 -9.06
C ASP A 170 5.80 -24.97 -8.28
N ALA A 171 6.81 -24.42 -8.96
CA ALA A 171 7.80 -23.54 -8.36
C ALA A 171 7.18 -22.21 -7.89
N GLU A 172 6.29 -21.61 -8.69
CA GLU A 172 5.56 -20.39 -8.31
C GLU A 172 4.64 -20.66 -7.11
N MET A 173 3.98 -21.80 -7.07
CA MET A 173 3.09 -22.18 -5.97
C MET A 173 3.85 -22.31 -4.65
N LEU A 174 4.99 -23.02 -4.66
CA LEU A 174 5.84 -23.18 -3.49
C LEU A 174 6.41 -21.84 -3.01
N LEU A 175 6.85 -20.98 -3.94
CA LEU A 175 7.39 -19.67 -3.60
C LEU A 175 6.31 -18.71 -3.08
N ALA A 176 5.14 -18.70 -3.71
CA ALA A 176 4.02 -17.82 -3.36
C ALA A 176 3.59 -17.96 -1.89
N VAL A 177 3.61 -19.18 -1.37
CA VAL A 177 3.30 -19.44 0.05
C VAL A 177 4.28 -18.75 1.01
N CYS A 178 5.52 -18.55 0.57
CA CYS A 178 6.57 -17.94 1.38
C CYS A 178 6.64 -16.42 1.23
N THR A 179 6.31 -15.89 0.06
CA THR A 179 6.55 -14.48 -0.28
C THR A 179 5.31 -13.61 -0.30
N ASN A 180 4.13 -14.18 -0.49
CA ASN A 180 2.91 -13.39 -0.68
C ASN A 180 2.43 -12.74 0.62
N ASP A 181 1.68 -11.64 0.49
CA ASP A 181 1.19 -10.87 1.64
C ASP A 181 0.15 -11.67 2.43
N PHE A 182 -0.65 -12.50 1.77
CA PHE A 182 -1.56 -13.43 2.43
C PHE A 182 -1.47 -14.84 1.84
N VAL A 183 -1.70 -15.82 2.72
CA VAL A 183 -1.77 -17.25 2.40
C VAL A 183 -2.83 -17.88 3.30
N ALA A 184 -3.84 -18.49 2.69
CA ALA A 184 -5.03 -18.96 3.38
C ALA A 184 -5.59 -20.23 2.73
N ARG A 185 -6.09 -21.17 3.53
CA ARG A 185 -6.89 -22.31 3.07
C ARG A 185 -8.36 -21.98 3.26
N GLY A 186 -9.19 -22.23 2.26
CA GLY A 186 -10.61 -21.98 2.35
C GLY A 186 -11.43 -22.47 1.17
N THR A 187 -12.67 -22.01 1.11
CA THR A 187 -13.66 -22.32 0.07
C THR A 187 -14.18 -21.05 -0.58
N ILE A 188 -14.52 -21.13 -1.86
CA ILE A 188 -15.19 -20.04 -2.59
C ILE A 188 -16.68 -20.12 -2.29
N LYS A 189 -17.27 -19.03 -1.81
CA LYS A 189 -18.72 -18.94 -1.54
C LYS A 189 -19.46 -18.35 -2.71
N THR A 190 -19.07 -17.16 -3.12
CA THR A 190 -19.72 -16.42 -4.20
C THR A 190 -18.70 -15.72 -5.05
N VAL A 191 -19.01 -15.61 -6.34
CA VAL A 191 -18.22 -14.82 -7.30
C VAL A 191 -19.17 -13.83 -7.95
N GLY A 192 -18.88 -12.55 -7.81
CA GLY A 192 -19.66 -11.47 -8.41
C GLY A 192 -18.78 -10.62 -9.33
N PRO A 193 -19.23 -10.28 -10.55
CA PRO A 193 -18.55 -9.28 -11.35
C PRO A 193 -18.74 -7.88 -10.72
N GLU A 194 -17.66 -7.12 -10.64
CA GLU A 194 -17.67 -5.67 -10.45
C GLU A 194 -17.19 -4.98 -11.74
N GLU A 195 -17.13 -3.65 -11.77
CA GLU A 195 -16.85 -2.86 -12.98
C GLU A 195 -15.52 -3.25 -13.66
N ASP A 196 -14.43 -3.32 -12.87
CA ASP A 196 -13.08 -3.57 -13.40
C ASP A 196 -12.48 -4.93 -12.98
N HIS A 197 -13.14 -5.66 -12.07
CA HIS A 197 -12.62 -6.88 -11.47
C HIS A 197 -13.75 -7.81 -11.01
N ALA A 198 -13.44 -9.09 -10.82
CA ALA A 198 -14.31 -10.03 -10.13
C ALA A 198 -14.01 -10.00 -8.62
N SER A 199 -15.08 -10.00 -7.82
CA SER A 199 -15.03 -10.10 -6.37
C SER A 199 -15.35 -11.53 -5.96
N VAL A 200 -14.36 -12.22 -5.37
CA VAL A 200 -14.47 -13.61 -4.92
C VAL A 200 -14.59 -13.62 -3.40
N SER A 201 -15.80 -13.90 -2.90
CA SER A 201 -16.03 -14.05 -1.46
C SER A 201 -15.61 -15.44 -1.01
N VAL A 202 -14.77 -15.49 0.01
CA VAL A 202 -14.18 -16.73 0.52
C VAL A 202 -14.49 -16.93 2.00
N GLU A 203 -14.63 -18.19 2.39
CA GLU A 203 -14.58 -18.61 3.78
C GLU A 203 -13.27 -19.36 4.02
N ILE A 204 -12.46 -18.83 4.92
CA ILE A 204 -11.13 -19.33 5.26
C ILE A 204 -11.24 -20.23 6.48
N SER A 205 -10.79 -21.47 6.34
CA SER A 205 -10.71 -22.46 7.41
C SER A 205 -9.38 -22.41 8.16
N ARG A 206 -8.28 -22.02 7.49
CA ARG A 206 -6.96 -21.84 8.11
C ARG A 206 -6.23 -20.67 7.47
N LEU A 207 -5.65 -19.80 8.31
CA LEU A 207 -4.85 -18.68 7.86
C LEU A 207 -3.38 -18.92 8.19
N TYR A 208 -2.53 -19.03 7.17
CA TYR A 208 -1.09 -19.25 7.35
C TYR A 208 -0.35 -17.92 7.50
N ARG A 209 -0.78 -16.90 6.74
CA ARG A 209 -0.16 -15.57 6.73
C ARG A 209 -1.17 -14.51 6.32
N GLN A 210 -1.13 -13.35 6.97
CA GLN A 210 -1.69 -12.11 6.45
C GLN A 210 -0.86 -10.93 6.95
N LYS A 211 -0.32 -10.12 6.04
CA LYS A 211 0.45 -8.92 6.37
C LYS A 211 -0.45 -7.80 6.90
N THR A 212 -1.66 -7.71 6.38
CA THR A 212 -2.70 -6.75 6.77
C THR A 212 -4.02 -7.50 6.93
N HIS A 213 -4.92 -6.96 7.76
CA HIS A 213 -6.21 -7.59 8.07
C HIS A 213 -7.20 -7.48 6.90
N VAL A 214 -7.04 -8.35 5.89
CA VAL A 214 -7.97 -8.49 4.75
C VAL A 214 -9.01 -9.59 4.97
N PHE A 215 -8.76 -10.50 5.91
CA PHE A 215 -9.71 -11.52 6.34
C PHE A 215 -10.13 -11.27 7.79
N VAL A 216 -11.43 -11.19 8.04
CA VAL A 216 -12.00 -10.87 9.35
C VAL A 216 -12.52 -12.14 10.00
N SER A 217 -12.20 -12.34 11.28
CA SER A 217 -12.67 -13.50 12.05
C SER A 217 -14.18 -13.37 12.34
N GLY A 218 -14.92 -14.47 12.21
CA GLY A 218 -16.34 -14.57 12.59
C GLY A 218 -16.63 -14.49 14.09
N GLY A 219 -15.62 -14.17 14.92
CA GLY A 219 -15.73 -14.01 16.36
C GLY A 219 -15.36 -15.27 17.16
N VAL A 220 -15.49 -15.19 18.49
CA VAL A 220 -14.95 -16.20 19.44
C VAL A 220 -15.52 -17.61 19.24
N ARG A 221 -16.73 -17.73 18.66
CA ARG A 221 -17.42 -19.01 18.46
C ARG A 221 -17.18 -19.65 17.09
N VAL A 222 -16.68 -18.88 16.12
CA VAL A 222 -16.49 -19.33 14.74
C VAL A 222 -15.02 -19.23 14.39
N ARG A 223 -14.35 -20.37 14.26
CA ARG A 223 -12.93 -20.45 13.86
C ARG A 223 -12.71 -20.27 12.35
N SER A 224 -13.61 -19.56 11.66
CA SER A 224 -13.45 -19.22 10.25
C SER A 224 -13.29 -17.71 10.07
N TRP A 225 -12.58 -17.34 9.02
CA TRP A 225 -12.46 -15.96 8.58
C TRP A 225 -13.22 -15.79 7.27
N THR A 226 -13.75 -14.60 7.04
CA THR A 226 -14.38 -14.23 5.77
C THR A 226 -13.67 -13.03 5.18
N GLY A 227 -13.72 -12.93 3.86
CA GLY A 227 -13.16 -11.80 3.14
C GLY A 227 -13.43 -11.89 1.65
N ASN A 228 -13.06 -10.83 0.94
CA ASN A 228 -13.20 -10.74 -0.51
C ASN A 228 -11.80 -10.65 -1.13
N ILE A 229 -11.59 -11.43 -2.19
CA ILE A 229 -10.36 -11.42 -2.99
C ILE A 229 -10.71 -10.91 -4.38
N LYS A 230 -10.01 -9.88 -4.83
CA LYS A 230 -10.16 -9.31 -6.17
C LYS A 230 -9.37 -10.13 -7.19
N MET A 231 -9.93 -10.28 -8.38
CA MET A 231 -9.30 -11.00 -9.49
C MET A 231 -9.66 -10.34 -10.83
N PRO A 232 -8.80 -10.36 -11.86
CA PRO A 232 -9.15 -9.88 -13.19
C PRO A 232 -10.38 -10.60 -13.78
N LEU A 233 -11.30 -9.84 -14.41
CA LEU A 233 -12.55 -10.37 -14.98
C LEU A 233 -12.32 -11.48 -16.01
N GLN A 234 -11.25 -11.37 -16.80
CA GLN A 234 -10.91 -12.32 -17.87
C GLN A 234 -10.55 -13.73 -17.38
N CYS A 235 -10.33 -13.93 -16.07
CA CYS A 235 -9.98 -15.25 -15.53
C CYS A 235 -11.18 -16.17 -15.31
N GLY A 236 -12.41 -15.63 -15.34
CA GLY A 236 -13.62 -16.44 -15.43
C GLY A 236 -13.79 -17.50 -14.32
N VAL A 237 -13.35 -17.21 -13.09
CA VAL A 237 -13.50 -18.14 -11.96
C VAL A 237 -14.97 -18.33 -11.63
N LYS A 238 -15.31 -19.58 -11.35
CA LYS A 238 -16.65 -19.99 -10.94
C LYS A 238 -16.62 -20.44 -9.49
N SER A 239 -17.72 -20.19 -8.77
CA SER A 239 -17.98 -20.90 -7.53
C SER A 239 -17.98 -22.39 -7.80
N GLY A 240 -17.29 -23.17 -6.96
CA GLY A 240 -17.21 -24.60 -7.11
C GLY A 240 -16.82 -25.26 -5.79
N GLU A 241 -17.13 -26.55 -5.69
CA GLU A 241 -16.82 -27.32 -4.48
C GLU A 241 -15.32 -27.62 -4.38
N GLY A 242 -14.86 -27.66 -3.13
CA GLY A 242 -13.50 -28.02 -2.77
C GLY A 242 -12.78 -26.92 -1.98
N GLU A 243 -11.67 -27.32 -1.38
CA GLU A 243 -10.77 -26.42 -0.67
C GLU A 243 -9.62 -25.97 -1.56
N PHE A 244 -9.30 -24.70 -1.46
CA PHE A 244 -8.27 -24.02 -2.22
C PHE A 244 -7.25 -23.41 -1.28
N LEU A 245 -6.01 -23.31 -1.77
CA LEU A 245 -4.99 -22.49 -1.16
C LEU A 245 -5.01 -21.13 -1.87
N PHE A 246 -5.50 -20.09 -1.21
CA PHE A 246 -5.45 -18.73 -1.70
C PHE A 246 -4.14 -18.07 -1.31
N THR A 247 -3.43 -17.56 -2.30
CA THR A 247 -2.23 -16.74 -2.11
C THR A 247 -2.41 -15.44 -2.88
N GLY A 248 -1.80 -14.36 -2.40
CA GLY A 248 -1.84 -13.11 -3.15
C GLY A 248 -1.24 -11.91 -2.43
N THR A 249 -1.30 -10.77 -3.10
CA THR A 249 -0.77 -9.50 -2.59
C THR A 249 -1.89 -8.65 -2.04
N VAL A 250 -1.58 -7.79 -1.06
CA VAL A 250 -2.51 -6.74 -0.61
C VAL A 250 -2.07 -5.42 -1.20
N ARG A 251 -2.98 -4.74 -1.91
CA ARG A 251 -2.75 -3.45 -2.56
C ARG A 251 -3.82 -2.48 -2.12
N PHE A 252 -3.45 -1.36 -1.54
CA PHE A 252 -4.35 -0.35 -1.00
C PHE A 252 -5.41 -0.92 -0.05
N GLY A 253 -4.98 -1.86 0.81
CA GLY A 253 -5.86 -2.57 1.75
C GLY A 253 -6.79 -3.62 1.13
N GLU A 254 -6.67 -3.87 -0.17
CA GLU A 254 -7.51 -4.82 -0.91
C GLU A 254 -6.71 -6.07 -1.28
N ALA A 255 -7.27 -7.25 -1.01
CA ALA A 255 -6.63 -8.51 -1.38
C ALA A 255 -6.78 -8.76 -2.88
N TRP A 256 -5.66 -9.02 -3.57
CA TRP A 256 -5.62 -9.42 -4.98
C TRP A 256 -5.12 -10.84 -5.12
N MET A 257 -5.84 -11.65 -5.90
CA MET A 257 -5.51 -13.06 -6.12
C MET A 257 -4.21 -13.21 -6.89
N GLY A 258 -3.31 -14.05 -6.37
CA GLY A 258 -2.13 -14.57 -7.07
C GLY A 258 -2.39 -15.99 -7.56
N CYS A 259 -2.06 -16.99 -6.73
CA CYS A 259 -2.35 -18.40 -7.01
C CYS A 259 -3.56 -18.90 -6.19
N ALA A 260 -4.41 -19.72 -6.80
CA ALA A 260 -5.54 -20.39 -6.15
C ALA A 260 -5.65 -21.89 -6.51
N PRO A 261 -4.59 -22.71 -6.33
CA PRO A 261 -4.68 -24.15 -6.60
C PRO A 261 -5.61 -24.84 -5.60
N ARG A 262 -6.03 -26.07 -5.94
CA ARG A 262 -6.71 -26.93 -4.96
C ARG A 262 -5.72 -27.28 -3.84
N TYR A 263 -6.19 -27.26 -2.60
CA TYR A 263 -5.33 -27.48 -1.43
C TYR A 263 -4.64 -28.85 -1.45
N LYS A 264 -5.33 -29.89 -1.95
CA LYS A 264 -4.75 -31.23 -2.13
C LYS A 264 -3.53 -31.27 -3.06
N ASP A 265 -3.55 -30.44 -4.11
CA ASP A 265 -2.48 -30.43 -5.13
C ASP A 265 -1.25 -29.73 -4.55
N PHE A 266 -1.48 -28.63 -3.79
CA PHE A 266 -0.44 -27.98 -3.00
C PHE A 266 0.19 -28.92 -1.97
N LEU A 267 -0.61 -29.66 -1.17
CA LEU A 267 -0.08 -30.57 -0.16
C LEU A 267 0.84 -31.62 -0.76
N ARG A 268 0.44 -32.23 -1.89
CA ARG A 268 1.27 -33.19 -2.61
C ARG A 268 2.62 -32.56 -3.01
N LEU A 269 2.59 -31.39 -3.64
CA LEU A 269 3.79 -30.69 -4.09
C LEU A 269 4.70 -30.28 -2.93
N TYR A 270 4.11 -29.78 -1.84
CA TYR A 270 4.85 -29.33 -0.66
C TYR A 270 5.52 -30.50 0.08
N HIS A 271 4.83 -31.64 0.23
CA HIS A 271 5.42 -32.84 0.83
C HIS A 271 6.57 -33.40 -0.02
N GLU A 272 6.43 -33.42 -1.34
CA GLU A 272 7.52 -33.81 -2.23
C GLU A 272 8.74 -32.90 -2.08
N ALA A 273 8.52 -31.58 -2.08
CA ALA A 273 9.60 -30.61 -1.86
C ALA A 273 10.24 -30.75 -0.48
N GLN A 274 9.46 -31.06 0.57
CA GLN A 274 9.97 -31.28 1.91
C GLN A 274 10.84 -32.55 2.00
N LEU A 275 10.44 -33.65 1.35
CA LEU A 275 11.25 -34.88 1.28
C LEU A 275 12.57 -34.66 0.54
N GLN A 276 12.55 -33.81 -0.49
CA GLN A 276 13.74 -33.46 -1.28
C GLN A 276 14.59 -32.35 -0.64
N GLY A 277 14.10 -31.68 0.41
CA GLY A 277 14.75 -30.52 1.02
C GLY A 277 14.81 -29.29 0.10
N THR A 278 13.88 -29.18 -0.85
CA THR A 278 13.79 -28.10 -1.86
C THR A 278 12.69 -27.10 -1.54
N ASN A 279 11.99 -27.24 -0.41
CA ASN A 279 10.95 -26.32 0.01
C ASN A 279 11.54 -24.92 0.37
N PRO A 280 11.00 -23.82 -0.21
CA PRO A 280 11.57 -22.48 -0.02
C PRO A 280 11.37 -21.93 1.40
N CYS A 281 10.35 -22.41 2.12
CA CYS A 281 10.12 -22.11 3.53
C CYS A 281 9.38 -23.26 4.22
N HIS A 282 9.31 -23.22 5.54
CA HIS A 282 8.50 -24.13 6.33
C HIS A 282 7.08 -23.59 6.52
N VAL A 283 6.10 -24.45 6.26
CA VAL A 283 4.66 -24.21 6.37
C VAL A 283 4.11 -25.34 7.22
N GLU A 284 3.39 -24.98 8.28
CA GLU A 284 2.73 -25.96 9.14
C GLU A 284 1.48 -26.48 8.42
N THR A 285 1.64 -27.53 7.62
CA THR A 285 0.52 -28.26 7.01
C THR A 285 -0.10 -29.24 8.02
N ASP A 286 -1.34 -29.67 7.77
CA ASP A 286 -1.99 -30.70 8.62
C ASP A 286 -1.39 -32.09 8.41
#